data_AF-A0A8J6XWV7-F1
#
_entry.id   AF-A0A8J6XWV7-F1
#
_cell.length_a   1.000
_cell.length_b   1.000
_cell.length_c   1.000
_cell.angle_alpha   90.00
_cell.angle_beta   90.00
_cell.angle_gamma   90.00
#
_symmetry.space_group_name_H-M   'P 1'
#
loop_
_entity.id
_entity.type
_entity.pdbx_description
1 polymer ?
#
loop_
_entity_poly.entity_id
_entity_poly.type
_entity_poly.pdbx_seq_one_letter_code
_entity_poly.pdbx_strand_id
1 'polypeptide(L)'
;MNCMRPALIVLTALTLLAPIAHAVLPVEGRSPDRLTVRFDEEARVRLRGGRLVSLEGQDLRQVDHLLTRFGSDGIRALFYSSEEAIDARRAGLVAKIGRPLPDLNSWFEIDVPAAESEALLNGLKQAGSVATAYRSPLPVRPPVDIDPPTPDGDPDQLYLDPAPTGIDARAAWTRPGGRGDGILLVDIEYDWRDTHEDLESVLGTQMCFTPDSPGEIEHGTAVIGMIAGGDNAYGITGIANQVDIGLVTHYPNGMNYSVARAIECAAGLMSAGDVLLIEAQTVGPNSLFVPVEWDAAEYDAITLATAAGIIVVEAAGNGGDDLDDPVFAGAFDRGVRDSGAMIVGAGADLWYTEQSDRSRLDFSTYGSRVDLQGWGDDVVTTGYGDAFDGGGDPDQYYTDLFNGTSSAAPMIAGAAAILEGVQAACGGSPLTPAELRDILVSTGSPQVAGPYPGNIGPRPDLAAALALVDVDNDADGFAECAGDCDDGASSTYPGAVEVNDGLDNQCPGESGFGSADETTGDSGFHNPADKAEYSWPAQPGATGYQVERSTSPEFSAGCTRWDTAGSSIRDDLNPALGVTWYYLNRPLTPNSGSWGLNSSGTERLGTCLQ
;
A
#
# COMPACT_ATOMS: atom_id res chain seq x y z
N MET A 1 25.30 37.60 -74.90
CA MET A 1 24.76 36.60 -73.95
C MET A 1 25.96 35.91 -73.34
N ASN A 2 26.30 36.30 -72.11
CA ASN A 2 27.49 35.85 -71.38
C ASN A 2 27.11 35.62 -69.91
N CYS A 3 27.73 34.60 -69.34
CA CYS A 3 27.83 34.10 -67.96
C CYS A 3 27.47 35.04 -66.79
N MET A 4 26.94 34.46 -65.69
CA MET A 4 27.67 34.22 -64.42
C MET A 4 26.76 33.60 -63.33
N ARG A 5 27.37 32.75 -62.49
CA ARG A 5 26.84 32.16 -61.23
C ARG A 5 26.72 33.19 -60.10
N PRO A 6 25.98 32.91 -59.01
CA PRO A 6 26.35 33.33 -57.66
C PRO A 6 26.59 32.10 -56.76
N ALA A 7 27.73 31.94 -56.06
CA ALA A 7 28.31 32.70 -54.94
C ALA A 7 27.76 32.24 -53.57
N LEU A 8 28.57 31.39 -52.93
CA LEU A 8 28.51 30.87 -51.57
C LEU A 8 28.83 32.00 -50.58
N ILE A 9 27.96 32.27 -49.61
CA ILE A 9 28.25 33.14 -48.46
C ILE A 9 28.30 32.24 -47.22
N VAL A 10 29.52 31.99 -46.72
CA VAL A 10 29.76 31.40 -45.41
C VAL A 10 29.85 32.57 -44.43
N LEU A 11 28.85 32.70 -43.55
CA LEU A 11 28.89 33.63 -42.43
C LEU A 11 29.40 32.88 -41.20
N THR A 12 30.70 32.97 -40.93
CA THR A 12 31.30 32.55 -39.65
C THR A 12 30.87 33.52 -38.55
N ALA A 13 29.84 33.17 -37.78
CA ALA A 13 29.57 33.77 -36.48
C ALA A 13 30.37 33.00 -35.43
N LEU A 14 31.51 33.57 -35.03
CA LEU A 14 32.29 33.13 -33.87
C LEU A 14 31.63 33.76 -32.63
N THR A 15 30.65 33.08 -32.03
CA THR A 15 30.14 33.44 -30.70
C THR A 15 31.03 32.78 -29.66
N LEU A 16 31.70 33.62 -28.86
CA LEU A 16 32.30 33.20 -27.59
C LEU A 16 31.17 32.69 -26.69
N LEU A 17 31.08 31.38 -26.52
CA LEU A 17 30.37 30.78 -25.39
C LEU A 17 31.25 30.94 -24.15
N ALA A 18 30.85 31.86 -23.27
CA ALA A 18 31.23 31.77 -21.87
C ALA A 18 30.68 30.46 -21.30
N PRO A 19 31.38 29.76 -20.39
CA PRO A 19 30.83 28.59 -19.75
C PRO A 19 29.58 29.02 -18.95
N ILE A 20 28.43 28.51 -19.36
CA ILE A 20 27.20 28.59 -18.58
C ILE A 20 27.46 27.73 -17.34
N ALA A 21 27.48 28.37 -16.18
CA ALA A 21 27.45 27.65 -14.90
C ALA A 21 26.19 26.78 -14.93
N HIS A 22 26.38 25.46 -14.80
CA HIS A 22 25.28 24.53 -14.65
C HIS A 22 24.58 24.90 -13.34
N ALA A 23 23.35 25.39 -13.43
CA ALA A 23 22.50 25.49 -12.25
C ALA A 23 22.29 24.06 -11.74
N VAL A 24 22.79 23.77 -10.54
CA VAL A 24 22.46 22.55 -9.82
C VAL A 24 20.96 22.60 -9.56
N LEU A 25 20.19 21.76 -10.26
CA LEU A 25 18.78 21.58 -9.97
C LEU A 25 18.66 21.04 -8.53
N PRO A 26 17.76 21.58 -7.70
CA PRO A 26 17.48 20.99 -6.39
C PRO A 26 16.97 19.57 -6.60
N VAL A 27 17.45 18.64 -5.77
CA VAL A 27 16.76 17.35 -5.60
C VAL A 27 15.50 17.66 -4.78
N GLU A 28 14.33 17.24 -5.26
CA GLU A 28 13.03 17.43 -4.61
C GLU A 28 13.10 17.07 -3.11
N GLY A 29 12.51 17.88 -2.24
CA GLY A 29 12.53 17.65 -0.78
C GLY A 29 13.90 17.78 -0.07
N ARG A 30 14.98 18.17 -0.77
CA ARG A 30 16.33 18.29 -0.20
C ARG A 30 16.94 19.68 -0.40
N SER A 31 17.71 20.14 0.57
CA SER A 31 18.32 21.48 0.56
C SER A 31 19.37 21.56 -0.56
N PRO A 32 19.33 22.58 -1.43
CA PRO A 32 20.35 22.76 -2.46
C PRO A 32 21.70 23.18 -1.85
N ASP A 33 21.69 23.76 -0.66
CA ASP A 33 22.77 24.52 -0.01
C ASP A 33 23.14 24.02 1.40
N ARG A 34 22.56 22.89 1.85
CA ARG A 34 22.87 22.30 3.16
C ARG A 34 23.10 20.81 3.06
N LEU A 35 24.18 20.34 3.67
CA LEU A 35 24.54 18.94 3.76
C LEU A 35 24.52 18.49 5.22
N THR A 36 23.93 17.32 5.49
CA THR A 36 24.07 16.61 6.76
C THR A 36 25.14 15.54 6.61
N VAL A 37 26.08 15.51 7.57
CA VAL A 37 27.22 14.59 7.57
C VAL A 37 27.33 13.90 8.92
N ARG A 38 27.59 12.60 8.91
CA ARG A 38 28.02 11.81 10.06
C ARG A 38 29.43 11.30 9.86
N PHE A 39 30.28 11.49 10.85
CA PHE A 39 31.62 10.90 10.89
C PHE A 39 31.61 9.54 11.58
N ASP A 40 32.58 8.69 11.27
CA ASP A 40 32.76 7.41 11.95
C ASP A 40 32.89 7.59 13.46
N GLU A 41 32.24 6.72 14.23
CA GLU A 41 32.20 6.86 15.70
C GLU A 41 33.58 6.69 16.33
N GLU A 42 34.45 5.89 15.70
CA GLU A 42 35.85 5.71 16.10
C GLU A 42 36.68 6.98 15.94
N ALA A 43 36.29 7.86 15.01
CA ALA A 43 36.98 9.11 14.74
C ALA A 43 36.78 10.15 15.85
N ARG A 44 35.66 10.04 16.59
CA ARG A 44 35.19 11.00 17.60
C ARG A 44 35.41 12.45 17.16
N VAL A 45 34.91 12.77 15.97
CA VAL A 45 35.02 14.11 15.40
C VAL A 45 34.17 15.08 16.21
N ARG A 46 34.72 16.27 16.48
CA ARG A 46 34.07 17.37 17.20
C ARG A 46 34.33 18.69 16.52
N LEU A 47 33.47 19.67 16.77
CA LEU A 47 33.66 21.04 16.28
C LEU A 47 34.45 21.86 17.29
N ARG A 48 35.61 22.40 16.91
CA ARG A 48 36.43 23.29 17.74
C ARG A 48 36.81 24.53 16.93
N GLY A 49 36.36 25.69 17.37
CA GLY A 49 36.64 26.97 16.68
C GLY A 49 36.18 26.97 15.22
N GLY A 50 35.05 26.34 14.91
CA GLY A 50 34.52 26.24 13.55
C GLY A 50 35.19 25.20 12.65
N ARG A 51 36.09 24.36 13.20
CA ARG A 51 36.77 23.29 12.46
C ARG A 51 36.47 21.92 13.05
N LEU A 52 36.34 20.93 12.18
CA LEU A 52 36.18 19.53 12.56
C LEU A 52 37.54 18.98 12.99
N VAL A 53 37.59 18.39 14.18
CA VAL A 53 38.80 17.80 14.75
C VAL A 53 38.50 16.40 15.27
N SER A 54 39.37 15.43 14.98
CA SER A 54 39.30 14.10 15.60
C SER A 54 39.94 14.13 16.98
N LEU A 55 39.22 13.66 18.00
CA LEU A 55 39.79 13.50 19.35
C LEU A 55 40.70 12.27 19.47
N GLU A 56 40.55 11.30 18.56
CA GLU A 56 41.35 10.06 18.52
C GLU A 56 42.50 10.14 17.51
N GLY A 57 42.73 11.33 16.91
CA GLY A 57 43.86 11.58 16.02
C GLY A 57 43.72 10.99 14.61
N GLN A 58 42.50 10.63 14.18
CA GLN A 58 42.24 10.26 12.80
C GLN A 58 42.51 11.42 11.83
N ASP A 59 42.93 11.07 10.62
CA ASP A 59 43.28 12.01 9.56
C ASP A 59 42.03 12.55 8.86
N LEU A 60 41.75 13.84 9.05
CA LEU A 60 40.65 14.55 8.39
C LEU A 60 41.11 15.40 7.21
N ARG A 61 42.37 15.28 6.74
CA ARG A 61 42.92 16.15 5.68
C ARG A 61 42.11 16.12 4.38
N GLN A 62 41.55 14.97 4.01
CA GLN A 62 40.70 14.86 2.83
C GLN A 62 39.45 15.73 2.98
N VAL A 63 38.79 15.68 4.14
CA VAL A 63 37.61 16.48 4.44
C VAL A 63 37.96 17.97 4.51
N ASP A 64 39.06 18.32 5.19
CA ASP A 64 39.56 19.71 5.24
C ASP A 64 39.84 20.28 3.84
N HIS A 65 40.43 19.48 2.94
CA HIS A 65 40.67 19.87 1.55
C HIS A 65 39.38 20.07 0.77
N LEU A 66 38.39 19.19 0.96
CA LEU A 66 37.08 19.29 0.31
C LEU A 66 36.35 20.56 0.75
N LEU A 67 36.26 20.81 2.05
CA LEU A 67 35.62 22.01 2.61
C LEU A 67 36.33 23.30 2.17
N THR A 68 37.66 23.27 2.06
CA THR A 68 38.43 24.42 1.53
C THR A 68 38.19 24.64 0.04
N ARG A 69 38.09 23.56 -0.74
CA ARG A 69 37.96 23.61 -2.20
C ARG A 69 36.59 24.08 -2.65
N PHE A 70 35.54 23.54 -2.04
CA PHE A 70 34.15 23.76 -2.45
C PHE A 70 33.47 24.88 -1.64
N GLY A 71 34.14 25.34 -0.58
CA GLY A 71 33.61 26.34 0.34
C GLY A 71 32.66 25.72 1.36
N SER A 72 32.67 26.29 2.56
CA SER A 72 31.64 26.07 3.58
C SER A 72 31.30 27.42 4.19
N ASP A 73 30.04 27.81 4.16
CA ASP A 73 29.55 29.07 4.74
C ASP A 73 29.30 28.93 6.25
N GLY A 74 29.33 27.70 6.75
CA GLY A 74 29.21 27.38 8.16
C GLY A 74 29.24 25.88 8.41
N ILE A 75 29.72 25.48 9.59
CA ILE A 75 29.63 24.11 10.09
C ILE A 75 29.07 24.20 11.51
N ARG A 76 28.08 23.37 11.81
CA ARG A 76 27.44 23.31 13.12
C ARG A 76 27.12 21.89 13.51
N ALA A 77 27.09 21.62 14.81
CA ALA A 77 26.55 20.36 15.32
C ALA A 77 25.07 20.27 14.95
N LEU A 78 24.60 19.08 14.56
CA LEU A 78 23.22 18.87 14.14
C LEU A 78 22.25 18.97 15.34
N PHE A 79 22.65 18.43 16.49
CA PHE A 79 21.81 18.36 17.69
C PHE A 79 22.07 19.52 18.65
N TYR A 80 21.01 20.03 19.27
CA TYR A 80 21.06 21.24 20.11
C TYR A 80 21.73 21.05 21.47
N SER A 81 21.77 19.81 21.98
CA SER A 81 22.30 19.51 23.32
C SER A 81 23.82 19.61 23.34
N SER A 82 24.41 19.96 24.49
CA SER A 82 25.88 20.03 24.59
C SER A 82 26.52 18.65 24.46
N GLU A 83 27.79 18.62 24.03
CA GLU A 83 28.54 17.37 23.86
C GLU A 83 28.54 16.54 25.13
N GLU A 84 28.75 17.17 26.28
CA GLU A 84 28.78 16.52 27.60
C GLU A 84 27.42 15.96 27.99
N ALA A 85 26.32 16.66 27.66
CA ALA A 85 24.97 16.21 27.96
C ALA A 85 24.60 14.98 27.10
N ILE A 86 24.99 14.99 25.82
CA ILE A 86 24.81 13.86 24.91
C ILE A 86 25.64 12.66 25.39
N ASP A 87 26.92 12.85 25.71
CA ASP A 87 27.82 11.79 26.17
C ASP A 87 27.34 11.18 27.50
N ALA A 88 26.94 12.02 28.47
CA ALA A 88 26.42 11.55 29.76
C ALA A 88 25.13 10.75 29.60
N ARG A 89 24.20 11.23 28.76
CA ARG A 89 22.95 10.51 28.46
C ARG A 89 23.22 9.18 27.77
N ARG A 90 24.09 9.18 26.76
CA ARG A 90 24.50 7.96 26.03
C ARG A 90 25.12 6.94 26.97
N ALA A 91 26.07 7.34 27.81
CA ALA A 91 26.73 6.45 28.77
C ALA A 91 25.73 5.82 29.76
N GLY A 92 24.79 6.61 30.29
CA GLY A 92 23.74 6.10 31.18
C GLY A 92 22.82 5.09 30.49
N LEU A 93 22.46 5.32 29.23
CA LEU A 93 21.63 4.40 28.45
C LEU A 93 22.38 3.11 28.10
N VAL A 94 23.63 3.20 27.64
CA VAL A 94 24.48 2.01 27.35
C VAL A 94 24.62 1.14 28.58
N ALA A 95 24.87 1.73 29.76
CA ALA A 95 24.96 0.99 31.01
C ALA A 95 23.66 0.26 31.39
N LYS A 96 22.50 0.81 30.99
CA LYS A 96 21.18 0.22 31.26
C LYS A 96 20.84 -0.92 30.30
N ILE A 97 21.16 -0.78 29.02
CA ILE A 97 20.70 -1.71 27.97
C ILE A 97 21.75 -2.74 27.53
N GLY A 98 23.01 -2.57 27.94
CA GLY A 98 24.08 -3.54 27.70
C GLY A 98 24.55 -3.64 26.24
N ARG A 99 24.22 -2.66 25.39
CA ARG A 99 24.71 -2.59 23.99
C ARG A 99 25.20 -1.19 23.62
N PRO A 100 26.11 -1.05 22.65
CA PRO A 100 26.51 0.24 22.12
C PRO A 100 25.31 1.02 21.57
N LEU A 101 25.33 2.34 21.75
CA LEU A 101 24.34 3.27 21.19
C LEU A 101 25.03 4.28 20.27
N PRO A 102 24.33 4.89 19.31
CA PRO A 102 24.94 5.89 18.42
C PRO A 102 25.52 7.12 19.16
N ASP A 103 26.61 7.69 18.65
CA ASP A 103 27.14 8.98 19.09
C ASP A 103 26.46 10.13 18.33
N LEU A 104 25.54 10.85 18.97
CA LEU A 104 24.90 12.02 18.35
C LEU A 104 25.90 13.17 18.12
N ASN A 105 27.02 13.21 18.84
CA ASN A 105 28.06 14.24 18.65
C ASN A 105 28.86 14.06 17.35
N SER A 106 28.66 12.95 16.62
CA SER A 106 29.30 12.70 15.33
C SER A 106 28.56 13.32 14.14
N TRP A 107 27.45 14.03 14.38
CA TRP A 107 26.58 14.60 13.34
C TRP A 107 26.75 16.12 13.21
N PHE A 108 26.91 16.57 11.97
CA PHE A 108 27.10 17.98 11.62
C PHE A 108 26.24 18.37 10.43
N GLU A 109 25.85 19.63 10.39
CA GLU A 109 25.28 20.28 9.22
C GLU A 109 26.31 21.28 8.65
N ILE A 110 26.46 21.27 7.33
CA ILE A 110 27.41 22.08 6.57
C ILE A 110 26.61 22.92 5.58
N ASP A 111 26.69 24.25 5.74
CA ASP A 111 26.15 25.20 4.78
C ASP A 111 27.17 25.36 3.65
N VAL A 112 26.74 25.22 2.39
CA VAL A 112 27.59 25.18 1.19
C VAL A 112 26.93 25.97 0.05
N PRO A 113 27.70 26.68 -0.80
CA PRO A 113 27.14 27.27 -2.01
C PRO A 113 26.42 26.21 -2.86
N ALA A 114 25.18 26.48 -3.27
CA ALA A 114 24.34 25.50 -3.97
C ALA A 114 25.01 24.88 -5.21
N ALA A 115 25.77 25.69 -5.96
CA ALA A 115 26.52 25.26 -7.14
C ALA A 115 27.63 24.23 -6.85
N GLU A 116 28.16 24.20 -5.62
CA GLU A 116 29.27 23.33 -5.22
C GLU A 116 28.80 22.13 -4.37
N SER A 117 27.53 22.14 -3.96
CA SER A 117 26.93 21.19 -3.02
C SER A 117 27.06 19.74 -3.49
N GLU A 118 26.85 19.47 -4.78
CA GLU A 118 26.92 18.12 -5.33
C GLU A 118 28.36 17.58 -5.36
N ALA A 119 29.31 18.43 -5.76
CA ALA A 119 30.71 18.06 -5.81
C ALA A 119 31.29 17.82 -4.40
N LEU A 120 30.89 18.64 -3.44
CA LEU A 120 31.25 18.45 -2.03
C LEU A 120 30.64 17.17 -1.46
N LEU A 121 29.34 16.93 -1.69
CA LEU A 121 28.64 15.72 -1.23
C LEU A 121 29.33 14.44 -1.72
N ASN A 122 29.62 14.37 -3.02
CA ASN A 122 30.28 13.21 -3.61
C ASN A 122 31.70 13.02 -3.07
N GLY A 123 32.44 14.12 -2.83
CA GLY A 123 33.74 14.05 -2.17
C GLY A 123 33.67 13.56 -0.73
N LEU A 124 32.67 14.01 0.04
CA LEU A 124 32.45 13.60 1.43
C LEU A 124 32.08 12.11 1.53
N LYS A 125 31.20 11.62 0.64
CA LYS A 125 30.85 10.18 0.57
C LYS A 125 32.06 9.27 0.30
N GLN A 126 33.12 9.80 -0.30
CA GLN A 126 34.37 9.07 -0.59
C GLN A 126 35.46 9.29 0.46
N ALA A 127 35.21 10.10 1.49
CA ALA A 127 36.17 10.35 2.55
C ALA A 127 36.11 9.23 3.59
N GLY A 128 37.23 8.54 3.84
CA GLY A 128 37.28 7.37 4.72
C GLY A 128 37.01 7.64 6.21
N SER A 129 36.80 8.90 6.61
CA SER A 129 36.39 9.30 7.95
C SER A 129 34.89 9.62 8.06
N VAL A 130 34.17 9.62 6.93
CA VAL A 130 32.75 9.97 6.82
C VAL A 130 31.95 8.68 6.71
N ALA A 131 31.08 8.44 7.69
CA ALA A 131 30.18 7.29 7.70
C ALA A 131 29.00 7.49 6.74
N THR A 132 28.45 8.71 6.68
CA THR A 132 27.41 9.07 5.71
C THR A 132 27.36 10.58 5.46
N ALA A 133 26.93 10.97 4.27
CA ALA A 133 26.67 12.35 3.89
C ALA A 133 25.48 12.41 2.92
N TYR A 134 24.59 13.37 3.12
CA TYR A 134 23.42 13.60 2.26
C TYR A 134 23.01 15.08 2.31
N ARG A 135 22.21 15.55 1.33
CA ARG A 135 21.60 16.88 1.37
C ARG A 135 20.57 16.93 2.49
N SER A 136 20.64 17.95 3.36
CA SER A 136 19.71 18.09 4.48
C SER A 136 18.26 18.10 3.98
N PRO A 137 17.32 17.45 4.68
CA PRO A 137 15.91 17.46 4.27
C PRO A 137 15.33 18.88 4.35
N LEU A 138 14.44 19.21 3.42
CA LEU A 138 13.55 20.35 3.54
C LEU A 138 12.28 19.92 4.29
N PRO A 139 11.58 20.84 4.99
CA PRO A 139 10.28 20.54 5.55
C PRO A 139 9.33 20.07 4.44
N VAL A 140 8.73 18.90 4.63
CA VAL A 140 7.59 18.45 3.81
C VAL A 140 6.38 19.31 4.23
N ARG A 141 5.65 19.85 3.26
CA ARG A 141 4.41 20.61 3.53
C ARG A 141 3.38 19.61 4.09
N PRO A 142 2.61 19.96 5.14
CA PRO A 142 1.46 19.13 5.52
C PRO A 142 0.42 19.09 4.38
N PRO A 143 -0.42 18.04 4.29
CA PRO A 143 -1.50 17.94 3.29
C PRO A 143 -2.41 19.12 3.44
N VAL A 144 -2.31 20.01 2.46
CA VAL A 144 -3.10 21.21 2.37
C VAL A 144 -3.36 21.42 0.89
N ASP A 145 -4.62 21.29 0.52
CA ASP A 145 -5.23 21.80 -0.71
C ASP A 145 -4.63 23.18 -1.04
N ILE A 146 -3.85 23.24 -2.13
CA ILE A 146 -3.12 24.44 -2.51
C ILE A 146 -4.15 25.47 -2.99
N ASP A 147 -4.02 26.75 -2.62
CA ASP A 147 -4.92 27.78 -3.16
C ASP A 147 -4.65 27.96 -4.68
N PRO A 148 -5.67 27.91 -5.56
CA PRO A 148 -7.10 27.88 -5.25
C PRO A 148 -7.63 26.46 -4.93
N PRO A 149 -8.67 26.35 -4.09
CA PRO A 149 -9.21 25.05 -3.68
C PRO A 149 -9.53 24.13 -4.83
N THR A 150 -8.98 22.93 -4.77
CA THR A 150 -9.16 21.87 -5.75
C THR A 150 -10.56 21.25 -5.61
N PRO A 151 -11.31 21.06 -6.73
CA PRO A 151 -12.58 20.35 -6.70
C PRO A 151 -12.42 18.89 -6.26
N ASP A 152 -13.46 18.34 -5.63
CA ASP A 152 -13.56 16.90 -5.37
C ASP A 152 -13.95 16.16 -6.66
N GLY A 153 -13.03 15.33 -7.17
CA GLY A 153 -13.16 14.53 -8.38
C GLY A 153 -13.60 13.09 -8.14
N ASP A 154 -13.77 12.63 -6.88
CA ASP A 154 -14.30 11.29 -6.56
C ASP A 154 -15.60 10.96 -7.33
N PRO A 155 -16.57 11.89 -7.49
CA PRO A 155 -17.80 11.62 -8.24
C PRO A 155 -17.61 11.25 -9.71
N ASP A 156 -16.47 11.63 -10.30
CA ASP A 156 -16.15 11.38 -11.71
C ASP A 156 -15.17 10.20 -11.89
N GLN A 157 -14.60 9.64 -10.81
CA GLN A 157 -13.79 8.42 -10.83
C GLN A 157 -14.66 7.14 -10.87
N LEU A 158 -15.42 7.00 -11.95
CA LEU A 158 -16.40 5.93 -12.13
C LEU A 158 -15.75 4.56 -12.45
N TYR A 159 -14.45 4.53 -12.72
CA TYR A 159 -13.69 3.28 -12.81
C TYR A 159 -13.50 2.58 -11.45
N LEU A 160 -13.68 3.30 -10.33
CA LEU A 160 -13.62 2.74 -8.97
C LEU A 160 -14.97 2.14 -8.50
N ASP A 161 -16.06 2.42 -9.22
CA ASP A 161 -17.41 1.97 -8.90
C ASP A 161 -17.60 0.46 -9.07
N PRO A 162 -18.74 -0.10 -8.63
CA PRO A 162 -19.02 -1.53 -8.78
C PRO A 162 -18.87 -2.04 -10.21
N ALA A 163 -18.41 -3.28 -10.32
CA ALA A 163 -18.47 -4.04 -11.54
C ALA A 163 -19.94 -4.15 -12.04
N PRO A 164 -20.17 -4.18 -13.37
CA PRO A 164 -19.17 -4.41 -14.41
C PRO A 164 -18.61 -3.11 -15.03
N THR A 165 -19.05 -1.95 -14.53
CA THR A 165 -18.62 -0.63 -15.01
C THR A 165 -17.21 -0.31 -14.51
N GLY A 166 -17.04 -0.21 -13.19
CA GLY A 166 -15.72 -0.07 -12.57
C GLY A 166 -15.14 -1.43 -12.18
N ILE A 167 -14.21 -1.40 -11.21
CA ILE A 167 -13.55 -2.59 -10.67
C ILE A 167 -13.98 -2.96 -9.23
N ASP A 168 -14.90 -2.20 -8.64
CA ASP A 168 -15.37 -2.35 -7.26
C ASP A 168 -14.32 -2.05 -6.17
N ALA A 169 -13.43 -1.09 -6.43
CA ALA A 169 -12.38 -0.68 -5.49
C ALA A 169 -12.97 -0.08 -4.19
N ARG A 170 -14.04 0.72 -4.32
CA ARG A 170 -14.71 1.36 -3.17
C ARG A 170 -15.26 0.33 -2.16
N ALA A 171 -15.75 -0.82 -2.64
CA ALA A 171 -16.18 -1.90 -1.76
C ALA A 171 -14.98 -2.60 -1.11
N ALA A 172 -13.91 -2.83 -1.87
CA ALA A 172 -12.68 -3.43 -1.37
C ALA A 172 -12.06 -2.64 -0.20
N TRP A 173 -12.10 -1.30 -0.25
CA TRP A 173 -11.59 -0.41 0.82
C TRP A 173 -12.23 -0.62 2.20
N THR A 174 -13.35 -1.34 2.27
CA THR A 174 -14.00 -1.69 3.55
C THR A 174 -13.37 -2.89 4.24
N ARG A 175 -12.44 -3.58 3.57
CA ARG A 175 -11.76 -4.78 4.04
C ARG A 175 -10.39 -4.42 4.63
N PRO A 176 -9.93 -5.10 5.70
CA PRO A 176 -8.54 -4.96 6.17
C PRO A 176 -7.55 -5.22 5.03
N GLY A 177 -6.60 -4.31 4.80
CA GLY A 177 -5.65 -4.39 3.68
C GLY A 177 -6.26 -4.07 2.30
N GLY A 178 -7.57 -3.83 2.22
CA GLY A 178 -8.29 -3.55 0.99
C GLY A 178 -7.98 -2.22 0.33
N ARG A 179 -7.08 -1.42 0.93
CA ARG A 179 -6.51 -0.19 0.35
C ARG A 179 -5.04 -0.37 -0.08
N GLY A 180 -4.52 -1.60 -0.06
CA GLY A 180 -3.15 -1.93 -0.44
C GLY A 180 -2.13 -1.86 0.69
N ASP A 181 -2.57 -1.73 1.94
CA ASP A 181 -1.68 -1.62 3.11
C ASP A 181 -0.63 -2.73 3.15
N GLY A 182 0.64 -2.33 3.34
CA GLY A 182 1.76 -3.26 3.51
C GLY A 182 2.25 -3.92 2.23
N ILE A 183 1.73 -3.53 1.07
CA ILE A 183 2.22 -3.93 -0.24
C ILE A 183 3.09 -2.81 -0.83
N LEU A 184 4.25 -3.15 -1.40
CA LEU A 184 5.01 -2.23 -2.22
C LEU A 184 4.53 -2.33 -3.67
N LEU A 185 4.11 -1.22 -4.26
CA LEU A 185 3.85 -1.08 -5.68
C LEU A 185 4.92 -0.19 -6.30
N VAL A 186 5.70 -0.75 -7.22
CA VAL A 186 6.72 -0.03 -7.97
C VAL A 186 6.21 0.29 -9.36
N ASP A 187 6.28 1.57 -9.73
CA ASP A 187 5.96 2.07 -11.06
C ASP A 187 7.24 2.32 -11.87
N ILE A 188 7.29 1.79 -13.10
CA ILE A 188 8.37 2.01 -14.05
C ILE A 188 7.90 2.94 -15.17
N GLU A 189 8.40 4.18 -15.14
CA GLU A 189 7.99 5.25 -16.04
C GLU A 189 9.16 6.11 -16.55
N TYR A 190 8.86 7.11 -17.37
CA TYR A 190 9.81 8.15 -17.72
C TYR A 190 10.16 9.05 -16.52
N ASP A 191 9.15 9.69 -15.92
CA ASP A 191 9.29 10.70 -14.86
C ASP A 191 7.93 10.94 -14.16
N TRP A 192 7.94 11.62 -13.02
CA TRP A 192 6.75 11.92 -12.21
C TRP A 192 6.84 13.30 -11.57
N ARG A 193 5.69 13.84 -11.18
CA ARG A 193 5.58 14.96 -10.26
C ARG A 193 5.24 14.43 -8.87
N ASP A 194 6.27 14.06 -8.12
CA ASP A 194 6.09 13.57 -6.74
C ASP A 194 5.71 14.68 -5.73
N THR A 195 5.66 15.94 -6.17
CA THR A 195 5.18 17.10 -5.40
C THR A 195 3.71 17.44 -5.58
N HIS A 196 3.00 16.71 -6.45
CA HIS A 196 1.58 16.95 -6.67
C HIS A 196 0.83 16.90 -5.34
N GLU A 197 -0.11 17.82 -5.12
CA GLU A 197 -0.79 18.01 -3.82
C GLU A 197 -1.57 16.78 -3.34
N ASP A 198 -1.85 15.87 -4.26
CA ASP A 198 -2.61 14.63 -4.02
C ASP A 198 -1.73 13.37 -4.00
N LEU A 199 -0.40 13.53 -4.12
CA LEU A 199 0.58 12.44 -4.20
C LEU A 199 1.59 12.49 -3.06
N GLU A 200 1.19 12.94 -1.87
CA GLU A 200 2.12 13.09 -0.74
C GLU A 200 2.80 11.79 -0.32
N SER A 201 2.10 10.65 -0.44
CA SER A 201 2.64 9.30 -0.19
C SER A 201 3.79 8.94 -1.12
N VAL A 202 3.85 9.58 -2.29
CA VAL A 202 4.84 9.36 -3.35
C VAL A 202 6.10 10.19 -3.14
N LEU A 203 6.02 11.31 -2.41
CA LEU A 203 7.13 12.25 -2.25
C LEU A 203 8.41 11.57 -1.72
N GLY A 204 9.49 11.63 -2.50
CA GLY A 204 10.79 11.09 -2.11
C GLY A 204 10.88 9.56 -2.11
N THR A 205 9.95 8.88 -2.79
CA THR A 205 9.96 7.41 -2.98
C THR A 205 10.76 6.95 -4.20
N GLN A 206 11.48 7.86 -4.87
CA GLN A 206 12.36 7.52 -5.99
C GLN A 206 13.38 6.43 -5.60
N MET A 207 13.38 5.36 -6.37
CA MET A 207 14.28 4.22 -6.28
C MET A 207 15.24 4.20 -7.46
N CYS A 208 16.42 3.58 -7.23
CA CYS A 208 17.43 3.21 -8.22
C CYS A 208 18.13 4.36 -8.96
N PHE A 209 17.39 5.20 -9.66
CA PHE A 209 17.90 6.18 -10.59
C PHE A 209 17.15 7.52 -10.47
N THR A 210 17.72 8.58 -11.00
CA THR A 210 17.07 9.89 -11.08
C THR A 210 16.64 10.14 -12.53
N PRO A 211 15.40 10.55 -12.80
CA PRO A 211 14.90 10.78 -14.17
C PRO A 211 15.58 11.98 -14.86
N ASP A 212 15.54 11.96 -16.19
CA ASP A 212 15.98 13.05 -17.08
C ASP A 212 15.01 13.18 -18.27
N SER A 213 13.70 13.25 -17.97
CA SER A 213 12.66 13.33 -19.00
C SER A 213 11.54 14.32 -18.63
N PRO A 214 11.83 15.64 -18.59
CA PRO A 214 10.84 16.63 -18.17
C PRO A 214 9.63 16.76 -19.10
N GLY A 215 9.66 16.11 -20.28
CA GLY A 215 8.55 16.12 -21.24
C GLY A 215 7.46 15.08 -20.98
N GLU A 216 7.71 14.09 -20.13
CA GLU A 216 6.80 12.95 -19.89
C GLU A 216 6.35 12.86 -18.41
N ILE A 217 6.64 13.90 -17.62
CA ILE A 217 6.27 13.98 -16.18
C ILE A 217 4.78 13.75 -15.96
N GLU A 218 3.92 14.33 -16.81
CA GLU A 218 2.47 14.30 -16.62
C GLU A 218 1.89 12.89 -16.81
N HIS A 219 2.51 12.06 -17.65
CA HIS A 219 2.03 10.70 -17.93
C HIS A 219 2.23 9.79 -16.71
N GLY A 220 3.44 9.73 -16.14
CA GLY A 220 3.68 9.00 -14.89
C GLY A 220 2.93 9.59 -13.69
N THR A 221 2.74 10.92 -13.66
CA THR A 221 1.90 11.58 -12.63
C THR A 221 0.45 11.10 -12.70
N ALA A 222 -0.12 10.95 -13.90
CA ALA A 222 -1.48 10.44 -14.08
C ALA A 222 -1.61 8.97 -13.67
N VAL A 223 -0.64 8.13 -14.04
CA VAL A 223 -0.59 6.71 -13.65
C VAL A 223 -0.58 6.57 -12.14
N ILE A 224 0.34 7.26 -11.45
CA ILE A 224 0.48 7.10 -10.00
C ILE A 224 -0.71 7.69 -9.23
N GLY A 225 -1.37 8.73 -9.77
CA GLY A 225 -2.64 9.25 -9.25
C GLY A 225 -3.73 8.19 -9.18
N MET A 226 -3.88 7.40 -10.25
CA MET A 226 -4.86 6.31 -10.29
C MET A 226 -4.60 5.25 -9.21
N ILE A 227 -3.35 5.09 -8.78
CA ILE A 227 -2.95 4.05 -7.83
C ILE A 227 -3.02 4.59 -6.39
N ALA A 228 -2.35 5.71 -6.13
CA ALA A 228 -1.98 6.15 -4.79
C ALA A 228 -2.43 7.58 -4.43
N GLY A 229 -3.31 8.20 -5.23
CA GLY A 229 -3.89 9.49 -4.88
C GLY A 229 -4.61 9.50 -3.52
N GLY A 230 -4.56 10.64 -2.83
CA GLY A 230 -4.97 10.75 -1.43
C GLY A 230 -6.48 10.58 -1.19
N ASP A 231 -6.86 10.03 -0.03
CA ASP A 231 -8.24 10.13 0.47
C ASP A 231 -8.31 11.31 1.46
N ASN A 232 -8.40 12.51 0.89
CA ASN A 232 -8.23 13.80 1.60
C ASN A 232 -9.36 14.82 1.31
N ALA A 233 -10.44 14.39 0.65
CA ALA A 233 -11.66 15.15 0.34
C ALA A 233 -11.53 16.28 -0.72
N TYR A 234 -10.48 16.26 -1.52
CA TYR A 234 -10.33 17.03 -2.77
C TYR A 234 -9.61 16.17 -3.80
N GLY A 235 -9.52 16.62 -5.05
CA GLY A 235 -8.74 15.92 -6.06
C GLY A 235 -9.32 14.55 -6.39
N ILE A 236 -8.51 13.51 -6.32
CA ILE A 236 -8.88 12.13 -6.66
C ILE A 236 -8.49 11.19 -5.53
N THR A 237 -9.06 10.00 -5.49
CA THR A 237 -8.61 8.91 -4.58
C THR A 237 -8.06 7.74 -5.39
N GLY A 238 -6.85 7.30 -5.07
CA GLY A 238 -6.21 6.17 -5.73
C GLY A 238 -6.90 4.83 -5.46
N ILE A 239 -6.78 3.88 -6.39
CA ILE A 239 -7.33 2.53 -6.27
C ILE A 239 -6.80 1.83 -5.01
N ALA A 240 -5.50 1.92 -4.76
CA ALA A 240 -4.83 1.34 -3.60
C ALA A 240 -4.13 2.47 -2.81
N ASN A 241 -4.92 3.41 -2.29
CA ASN A 241 -4.43 4.65 -1.71
C ASN A 241 -3.65 4.53 -0.38
N GLN A 242 -3.39 3.32 0.12
CA GLN A 242 -2.54 3.05 1.29
C GLN A 242 -1.36 2.11 0.97
N VAL A 243 -1.09 1.89 -0.30
CA VAL A 243 0.09 1.14 -0.78
C VAL A 243 1.39 1.93 -0.51
N ASP A 244 2.49 1.22 -0.26
CA ASP A 244 3.82 1.82 -0.31
C ASP A 244 4.22 2.00 -1.78
N ILE A 245 4.66 3.20 -2.18
CA ILE A 245 5.07 3.46 -3.57
C ILE A 245 6.58 3.42 -3.73
N GLY A 246 7.02 2.89 -4.88
CA GLY A 246 8.37 3.05 -5.40
C GLY A 246 8.35 3.57 -6.83
N LEU A 247 9.21 4.54 -7.15
CA LEU A 247 9.33 5.08 -8.51
C LEU A 247 10.66 4.66 -9.13
N VAL A 248 10.67 4.03 -10.31
CA VAL A 248 11.90 3.62 -10.99
C VAL A 248 11.91 4.06 -12.45
N THR A 249 12.71 5.08 -12.77
CA THR A 249 12.73 5.58 -14.15
C THR A 249 13.45 4.63 -15.11
N HIS A 250 12.85 4.38 -16.27
CA HIS A 250 13.51 3.69 -17.38
C HIS A 250 14.34 4.65 -18.27
N TYR A 251 14.30 5.97 -18.00
CA TYR A 251 15.08 7.02 -18.69
C TYR A 251 15.92 7.89 -17.72
N PRO A 252 16.98 7.33 -17.11
CA PRO A 252 17.71 8.04 -16.08
C PRO A 252 18.80 8.97 -16.58
N ASN A 253 19.07 10.00 -15.76
CA ASN A 253 20.08 11.02 -16.00
C ASN A 253 21.47 10.41 -16.24
N GLY A 254 22.09 10.82 -17.36
CA GLY A 254 23.43 10.38 -17.74
C GLY A 254 23.51 8.93 -18.22
N MET A 255 22.38 8.27 -18.45
CA MET A 255 22.28 6.90 -18.95
C MET A 255 21.30 6.82 -20.13
N ASN A 256 21.38 5.74 -20.91
CA ASN A 256 20.43 5.49 -21.99
C ASN A 256 19.13 4.87 -21.46
N TYR A 257 18.05 5.10 -22.19
CA TYR A 257 16.78 4.38 -22.07
C TYR A 257 17.00 2.87 -21.94
N SER A 258 16.40 2.24 -20.92
CA SER A 258 16.41 0.79 -20.76
C SER A 258 15.36 0.35 -19.75
N VAL A 259 14.29 -0.28 -20.23
CA VAL A 259 13.24 -0.86 -19.39
C VAL A 259 13.75 -2.10 -18.66
N ALA A 260 14.49 -3.00 -19.32
CA ALA A 260 15.09 -4.17 -18.67
C ALA A 260 15.95 -3.83 -17.43
N ARG A 261 16.70 -2.73 -17.45
CA ARG A 261 17.50 -2.27 -16.30
C ARG A 261 16.63 -1.67 -15.19
N ALA A 262 15.54 -1.00 -15.53
CA ALA A 262 14.57 -0.53 -14.55
C ALA A 262 13.93 -1.71 -13.83
N ILE A 263 13.48 -2.73 -14.57
CA ILE A 263 12.90 -3.96 -14.02
C ILE A 263 13.88 -4.67 -13.09
N GLU A 264 15.13 -4.86 -13.52
CA GLU A 264 16.15 -5.53 -12.69
C GLU A 264 16.40 -4.80 -11.37
N CYS A 265 16.45 -3.47 -11.40
CA CYS A 265 16.68 -2.69 -10.19
C CYS A 265 15.45 -2.68 -9.26
N ALA A 266 14.25 -2.51 -9.82
CA ALA A 266 13.00 -2.58 -9.07
C ALA A 266 12.86 -3.95 -8.38
N ALA A 267 12.92 -5.03 -9.17
CA ALA A 267 12.76 -6.40 -8.68
C ALA A 267 13.82 -6.79 -7.63
N GLY A 268 15.03 -6.23 -7.69
CA GLY A 268 16.07 -6.46 -6.69
C GLY A 268 15.78 -5.86 -5.30
N LEU A 269 14.75 -5.01 -5.19
CA LEU A 269 14.32 -4.35 -3.95
C LEU A 269 12.93 -4.79 -3.48
N MET A 270 12.25 -5.63 -4.26
CA MET A 270 10.89 -6.11 -4.02
C MET A 270 10.88 -7.54 -3.45
N SER A 271 9.76 -7.91 -2.84
CA SER A 271 9.47 -9.22 -2.27
C SER A 271 8.32 -9.90 -3.03
N ALA A 272 8.10 -11.18 -2.78
CA ALA A 272 6.92 -11.87 -3.30
C ALA A 272 5.63 -11.21 -2.77
N GLY A 273 4.64 -11.02 -3.65
CA GLY A 273 3.40 -10.28 -3.37
C GLY A 273 3.46 -8.78 -3.68
N ASP A 274 4.65 -8.20 -3.81
CA ASP A 274 4.78 -6.82 -4.28
C ASP A 274 4.38 -6.71 -5.76
N VAL A 275 3.93 -5.53 -6.17
CA VAL A 275 3.39 -5.28 -7.51
C VAL A 275 4.35 -4.41 -8.31
N LEU A 276 4.75 -4.86 -9.49
CA LEU A 276 5.57 -4.10 -10.44
C LEU A 276 4.71 -3.71 -11.65
N LEU A 277 4.45 -2.42 -11.79
CA LEU A 277 3.80 -1.84 -12.96
C LEU A 277 4.84 -1.36 -13.97
N ILE A 278 4.68 -1.77 -15.23
CA ILE A 278 5.54 -1.37 -16.34
C ILE A 278 4.71 -0.57 -17.34
N GLU A 279 4.83 0.75 -17.27
CA GLU A 279 4.24 1.70 -18.20
C GLU A 279 5.21 2.01 -19.34
N ALA A 280 5.38 1.02 -20.20
CA ALA A 280 6.18 1.17 -21.39
C ALA A 280 5.61 0.31 -22.52
N GLN A 281 6.00 0.66 -23.74
CA GLN A 281 5.69 -0.08 -24.95
C GLN A 281 6.91 -0.06 -25.87
N THR A 282 7.05 -1.07 -26.71
CA THR A 282 8.10 -1.14 -27.73
C THR A 282 7.50 -1.25 -29.13
N VAL A 283 8.35 -1.21 -30.15
CA VAL A 283 7.92 -1.29 -31.56
C VAL A 283 8.06 -2.73 -32.06
N GLY A 284 6.93 -3.35 -32.36
CA GLY A 284 6.84 -4.69 -32.91
C GLY A 284 7.26 -4.78 -34.39
N PRO A 285 7.26 -5.99 -34.98
CA PRO A 285 7.71 -6.23 -36.35
C PRO A 285 6.84 -5.54 -37.41
N ASN A 286 5.58 -5.20 -37.09
CA ASN A 286 4.68 -4.44 -37.96
C ASN A 286 4.88 -2.92 -37.86
N SER A 287 5.89 -2.44 -37.11
CA SER A 287 6.08 -1.02 -36.77
C SER A 287 4.92 -0.42 -35.97
N LEU A 288 4.21 -1.25 -35.21
CA LEU A 288 3.14 -0.90 -34.28
C LEU A 288 3.61 -1.08 -32.84
N PHE A 289 2.99 -0.38 -31.90
CA PHE A 289 3.32 -0.52 -30.48
C PHE A 289 2.77 -1.81 -29.89
N VAL A 290 3.61 -2.51 -29.14
CA VAL A 290 3.35 -3.82 -28.53
C VAL A 290 3.93 -3.86 -27.11
N PRO A 291 3.61 -4.88 -26.29
CA PRO A 291 4.15 -5.00 -24.94
C PRO A 291 5.69 -5.06 -24.96
N VAL A 292 6.32 -4.52 -23.93
CA VAL A 292 7.79 -4.47 -23.86
C VAL A 292 8.44 -5.85 -23.84
N GLU A 293 7.73 -6.88 -23.38
CA GLU A 293 8.22 -8.26 -23.41
C GLU A 293 8.45 -8.82 -24.84
N TRP A 294 8.10 -8.08 -25.90
CA TRP A 294 8.60 -8.37 -27.25
C TRP A 294 10.13 -8.40 -27.30
N ASP A 295 10.78 -7.42 -26.66
CA ASP A 295 12.23 -7.35 -26.60
C ASP A 295 12.78 -8.40 -25.61
N ALA A 296 13.86 -9.08 -26.01
CA ALA A 296 14.32 -10.26 -25.30
C ALA A 296 14.86 -9.96 -23.89
N ALA A 297 15.46 -8.80 -23.69
CA ALA A 297 16.02 -8.42 -22.39
C ALA A 297 14.92 -8.10 -21.37
N GLU A 298 13.86 -7.42 -21.82
CA GLU A 298 12.67 -7.09 -21.06
C GLU A 298 11.94 -8.36 -20.62
N TYR A 299 11.73 -9.30 -21.55
CA TYR A 299 11.16 -10.60 -21.21
C TYR A 299 11.98 -11.39 -20.19
N ASP A 300 13.30 -11.46 -20.36
CA ASP A 300 14.15 -12.18 -19.40
C ASP A 300 14.07 -11.53 -18.01
N ALA A 301 14.03 -10.19 -17.94
CA ALA A 301 13.88 -9.45 -16.70
C ALA A 301 12.52 -9.68 -16.03
N ILE A 302 11.43 -9.62 -16.80
CA ILE A 302 10.06 -9.89 -16.32
C ILE A 302 9.96 -11.33 -15.82
N THR A 303 10.48 -12.30 -16.58
CA THR A 303 10.46 -13.73 -16.20
C THR A 303 11.18 -13.98 -14.88
N LEU A 304 12.27 -13.25 -14.61
CA LEU A 304 12.98 -13.35 -13.32
C LEU A 304 12.20 -12.68 -12.18
N ALA A 305 11.55 -11.54 -12.43
CA ALA A 305 10.73 -10.86 -11.44
C ALA A 305 9.52 -11.72 -11.03
N THR A 306 8.78 -12.26 -11.99
CA THR A 306 7.62 -13.13 -11.71
C THR A 306 8.04 -14.44 -11.04
N ALA A 307 9.20 -15.01 -11.43
CA ALA A 307 9.76 -16.18 -10.75
C ALA A 307 10.17 -15.90 -9.29
N ALA A 308 10.44 -14.64 -8.94
CA ALA A 308 10.67 -14.22 -7.56
C ALA A 308 9.37 -14.04 -6.76
N GLY A 309 8.20 -14.23 -7.38
CA GLY A 309 6.88 -14.05 -6.78
C GLY A 309 6.36 -12.61 -6.85
N ILE A 310 7.04 -11.72 -7.59
CA ILE A 310 6.58 -10.34 -7.82
C ILE A 310 5.45 -10.37 -8.85
N ILE A 311 4.35 -9.69 -8.55
CA ILE A 311 3.22 -9.55 -9.45
C ILE A 311 3.57 -8.50 -10.51
N VAL A 312 3.79 -8.91 -11.76
CA VAL A 312 4.17 -7.98 -12.84
C VAL A 312 2.96 -7.67 -13.72
N VAL A 313 2.70 -6.38 -13.92
CA VAL A 313 1.64 -5.84 -14.77
C VAL A 313 2.29 -4.99 -15.86
N GLU A 314 1.99 -5.25 -17.13
CA GLU A 314 2.49 -4.44 -18.25
C GLU A 314 1.36 -4.02 -19.20
N ALA A 315 1.49 -2.81 -19.75
CA ALA A 315 0.59 -2.31 -20.77
C ALA A 315 0.71 -3.10 -22.08
N ALA A 316 -0.43 -3.40 -22.73
CA ALA A 316 -0.42 -4.14 -24.01
C ALA A 316 0.20 -3.35 -25.19
N GLY A 317 0.30 -2.03 -25.05
CA GLY A 317 0.74 -1.12 -26.10
C GLY A 317 -0.41 -0.59 -26.96
N ASN A 318 -0.20 0.60 -27.50
CA ASN A 318 -1.20 1.39 -28.21
C ASN A 318 -1.07 1.29 -29.74
N GLY A 319 -0.70 0.10 -30.24
CA GLY A 319 -0.45 -0.13 -31.67
C GLY A 319 -1.62 -0.76 -32.43
N GLY A 320 -2.58 -1.36 -31.73
CA GLY A 320 -3.66 -2.13 -32.32
C GLY A 320 -3.18 -3.38 -33.05
N ASP A 321 -2.02 -3.92 -32.67
CA ASP A 321 -1.44 -5.11 -33.31
C ASP A 321 -2.08 -6.40 -32.76
N ASP A 322 -2.07 -7.45 -33.57
CA ASP A 322 -2.54 -8.78 -33.18
C ASP A 322 -1.36 -9.63 -32.71
N LEU A 323 -1.24 -9.84 -31.40
CA LEU A 323 -0.15 -10.62 -30.80
C LEU A 323 -0.18 -12.10 -31.20
N ASP A 324 -1.29 -12.59 -31.75
CA ASP A 324 -1.40 -13.94 -32.32
C ASP A 324 -0.94 -14.01 -33.79
N ASP A 325 -0.57 -12.88 -34.41
CA ASP A 325 -0.10 -12.85 -35.80
C ASP A 325 1.20 -13.68 -35.94
N PRO A 326 1.29 -14.56 -36.96
CA PRO A 326 2.49 -15.36 -37.22
C PRO A 326 3.80 -14.58 -37.33
N VAL A 327 3.77 -13.26 -37.60
CA VAL A 327 4.95 -12.40 -37.62
C VAL A 327 5.69 -12.38 -36.27
N PHE A 328 4.98 -12.57 -35.16
CA PHE A 328 5.57 -12.67 -33.82
C PHE A 328 6.21 -14.03 -33.54
N ALA A 329 6.05 -15.01 -34.44
CA ALA A 329 6.63 -16.34 -34.34
C ALA A 329 6.37 -17.04 -32.98
N GLY A 330 5.21 -16.78 -32.38
CA GLY A 330 4.82 -17.34 -31.08
C GLY A 330 5.45 -16.65 -29.86
N ALA A 331 6.04 -15.46 -30.00
CA ALA A 331 6.68 -14.74 -28.90
C ALA A 331 5.72 -14.36 -27.75
N PHE A 332 4.42 -14.34 -28.02
CA PHE A 332 3.33 -14.06 -27.08
C PHE A 332 2.44 -15.29 -26.83
N ASP A 333 2.75 -16.44 -27.42
CA ASP A 333 2.04 -17.69 -27.10
C ASP A 333 2.56 -18.22 -25.76
N ARG A 334 1.73 -18.20 -24.72
CA ARG A 334 2.06 -18.73 -23.37
C ARG A 334 2.59 -20.17 -23.41
N GLY A 335 2.18 -20.99 -24.39
CA GLY A 335 2.68 -22.36 -24.57
C GLY A 335 4.11 -22.45 -25.12
N VAL A 336 4.64 -21.35 -25.67
CA VAL A 336 5.99 -21.22 -26.23
C VAL A 336 6.87 -20.37 -25.32
N ARG A 337 6.33 -19.24 -24.85
CA ARG A 337 7.02 -18.19 -24.12
C ARG A 337 6.03 -17.51 -23.17
N ASP A 338 6.20 -17.77 -21.87
CA ASP A 338 5.41 -17.14 -20.81
C ASP A 338 6.36 -16.42 -19.86
N SER A 339 6.18 -15.11 -19.68
CA SER A 339 6.96 -14.31 -18.75
C SER A 339 6.37 -14.32 -17.34
N GLY A 340 5.14 -14.83 -17.18
CA GLY A 340 4.36 -14.75 -15.96
C GLY A 340 3.60 -13.43 -15.78
N ALA A 341 3.92 -12.37 -16.53
CA ALA A 341 3.26 -11.07 -16.38
C ALA A 341 1.80 -11.09 -16.85
N MET A 342 1.02 -10.16 -16.30
CA MET A 342 -0.31 -9.82 -16.75
C MET A 342 -0.23 -8.71 -17.80
N ILE A 343 -0.64 -9.00 -19.04
CA ILE A 343 -0.70 -8.00 -20.11
C ILE A 343 -2.09 -7.38 -20.15
N VAL A 344 -2.14 -6.04 -20.12
CA VAL A 344 -3.39 -5.29 -19.94
C VAL A 344 -3.79 -4.51 -21.19
N GLY A 345 -4.97 -4.82 -21.73
CA GLY A 345 -5.58 -4.12 -22.86
C GLY A 345 -6.46 -2.93 -22.44
N ALA A 346 -6.73 -2.04 -23.39
CA ALA A 346 -7.54 -0.85 -23.19
C ALA A 346 -8.99 -1.09 -23.66
N GLY A 347 -9.92 -1.09 -22.70
CA GLY A 347 -11.35 -1.24 -22.94
C GLY A 347 -12.09 0.08 -22.91
N ALA A 348 -13.12 0.22 -23.73
CA ALA A 348 -14.03 1.35 -23.71
C ALA A 348 -14.79 1.42 -22.37
N ASP A 349 -15.08 2.64 -21.94
CA ASP A 349 -15.89 2.96 -20.77
C ASP A 349 -17.39 3.06 -21.15
N LEU A 350 -18.22 3.62 -20.27
CA LEU A 350 -19.65 3.81 -20.53
C LEU A 350 -19.99 5.03 -21.39
N TRP A 351 -19.15 6.07 -21.43
CA TRP A 351 -19.47 7.34 -22.10
C TRP A 351 -18.83 7.48 -23.47
N TYR A 352 -17.98 6.54 -23.88
CA TYR A 352 -17.49 6.46 -25.23
C TYR A 352 -18.64 6.20 -26.22
N THR A 353 -19.21 7.29 -26.73
CA THR A 353 -20.51 7.31 -27.45
C THR A 353 -20.56 6.46 -28.72
N GLU A 354 -19.43 5.95 -29.18
CA GLU A 354 -19.31 5.13 -30.38
C GLU A 354 -19.03 3.63 -30.09
N GLN A 355 -18.86 3.24 -28.82
CA GLN A 355 -18.47 1.88 -28.44
C GLN A 355 -19.28 1.35 -27.25
N SER A 356 -19.24 0.03 -27.07
CA SER A 356 -19.86 -0.61 -25.91
C SER A 356 -18.83 -0.71 -24.79
N ASP A 357 -19.23 -0.44 -23.56
CA ASP A 357 -18.41 -0.66 -22.37
C ASP A 357 -17.76 -2.06 -22.35
N ARG A 358 -16.48 -2.11 -21.96
CA ARG A 358 -15.58 -3.29 -22.03
C ARG A 358 -15.33 -3.85 -23.43
N SER A 359 -15.65 -3.11 -24.49
CA SER A 359 -15.21 -3.47 -25.83
C SER A 359 -13.83 -2.88 -26.14
N ARG A 360 -13.10 -3.51 -27.05
CA ARG A 360 -11.73 -3.12 -27.34
C ARG A 360 -11.68 -1.76 -28.06
N LEU A 361 -10.85 -0.83 -27.55
CA LEU A 361 -10.52 0.42 -28.26
C LEU A 361 -9.60 0.14 -29.46
N ASP A 362 -9.70 0.94 -30.52
CA ASP A 362 -9.06 0.64 -31.80
C ASP A 362 -7.54 0.50 -31.72
N PHE A 363 -6.90 1.34 -30.91
CA PHE A 363 -5.46 1.36 -30.65
C PHE A 363 -4.98 0.26 -29.70
N SER A 364 -5.87 -0.39 -28.93
CA SER A 364 -5.42 -1.41 -27.98
C SER A 364 -4.88 -2.61 -28.73
N THR A 365 -3.60 -2.91 -28.54
CA THR A 365 -3.01 -4.18 -28.95
C THR A 365 -3.74 -5.34 -28.25
N TYR A 366 -3.91 -6.45 -28.98
CA TYR A 366 -4.84 -7.53 -28.60
C TYR A 366 -4.30 -8.90 -28.98
N GLY A 367 -4.95 -9.95 -28.48
CA GLY A 367 -4.61 -11.34 -28.81
C GLY A 367 -4.83 -12.25 -27.62
N SER A 368 -4.59 -13.54 -27.79
CA SER A 368 -4.77 -14.55 -26.73
C SER A 368 -3.87 -14.32 -25.51
N ARG A 369 -2.78 -13.56 -25.68
CA ARG A 369 -1.83 -13.18 -24.62
C ARG A 369 -2.35 -12.09 -23.68
N VAL A 370 -3.26 -11.22 -24.13
CA VAL A 370 -3.79 -10.12 -23.32
C VAL A 370 -4.77 -10.70 -22.30
N ASP A 371 -4.46 -10.52 -21.02
CA ASP A 371 -5.08 -11.26 -19.92
C ASP A 371 -6.30 -10.54 -19.37
N LEU A 372 -6.19 -9.23 -19.19
CA LEU A 372 -7.16 -8.38 -18.49
C LEU A 372 -7.30 -7.03 -19.22
N GLN A 373 -8.38 -6.31 -18.93
CA GLN A 373 -8.57 -4.94 -19.41
C GLN A 373 -8.93 -3.98 -18.29
N GLY A 374 -8.59 -2.71 -18.50
CA GLY A 374 -9.06 -1.57 -17.71
C GLY A 374 -9.78 -0.56 -18.60
N TRP A 375 -10.07 0.61 -18.05
CA TRP A 375 -10.56 1.76 -18.81
C TRP A 375 -9.40 2.34 -19.61
N GLY A 376 -9.62 2.45 -20.91
CA GLY A 376 -8.64 2.94 -21.85
C GLY A 376 -8.86 4.38 -22.30
N ASP A 377 -9.85 5.07 -21.74
CA ASP A 377 -10.24 6.43 -22.09
C ASP A 377 -11.02 7.07 -20.94
N ASP A 378 -11.16 8.39 -20.99
CA ASP A 378 -11.94 9.21 -20.05
C ASP A 378 -11.63 8.94 -18.56
N VAL A 379 -10.34 8.73 -18.23
CA VAL A 379 -9.91 8.43 -16.87
C VAL A 379 -9.57 9.71 -16.10
N VAL A 380 -10.28 9.90 -14.99
CA VAL A 380 -10.05 10.99 -14.03
C VAL A 380 -8.89 10.66 -13.08
N THR A 381 -7.85 11.49 -13.12
CA THR A 381 -6.63 11.34 -12.30
C THR A 381 -5.83 12.65 -12.25
N THR A 382 -4.67 12.65 -11.61
CA THR A 382 -3.72 13.77 -11.56
C THR A 382 -3.00 13.99 -12.91
N GLY A 383 -2.32 15.12 -13.08
CA GLY A 383 -1.59 15.52 -14.28
C GLY A 383 -2.39 16.27 -15.34
N TYR A 384 -1.68 16.76 -16.37
CA TYR A 384 -2.13 17.44 -17.60
C TYR A 384 -2.87 18.79 -17.46
N GLY A 385 -3.77 18.92 -16.49
CA GLY A 385 -4.42 20.18 -16.12
C GLY A 385 -5.65 20.58 -16.93
N ASP A 386 -6.20 19.68 -17.76
CA ASP A 386 -7.36 19.95 -18.60
C ASP A 386 -8.69 19.95 -17.83
N ALA A 387 -8.82 19.16 -16.75
CA ALA A 387 -9.98 19.19 -15.86
C ALA A 387 -9.85 20.29 -14.79
N PHE A 388 -8.66 20.44 -14.22
CA PHE A 388 -8.33 21.51 -13.27
C PHE A 388 -6.84 21.86 -13.35
N ASP A 389 -6.50 23.14 -13.44
CA ASP A 389 -5.11 23.60 -13.61
C ASP A 389 -4.56 24.42 -12.43
N GLY A 390 -5.33 24.61 -11.35
CA GLY A 390 -4.89 25.42 -10.20
C GLY A 390 -4.49 26.87 -10.53
N GLY A 391 -4.94 27.43 -11.66
CA GLY A 391 -4.44 28.73 -12.13
C GLY A 391 -3.04 28.65 -12.77
N GLY A 392 -2.67 27.47 -13.27
CA GLY A 392 -1.40 27.16 -13.91
C GLY A 392 -0.34 26.55 -12.98
N ASP A 393 -0.71 26.12 -11.77
CA ASP A 393 0.20 25.42 -10.86
C ASP A 393 0.20 23.92 -11.19
N PRO A 394 1.32 23.36 -11.70
CA PRO A 394 1.37 21.97 -12.09
C PRO A 394 1.32 20.99 -10.91
N ASP A 395 1.51 21.44 -9.66
CA ASP A 395 1.24 20.63 -8.47
C ASP A 395 -0.27 20.45 -8.21
N GLN A 396 -1.15 21.07 -9.02
CA GLN A 396 -2.61 20.97 -8.98
C GLN A 396 -3.22 20.63 -10.34
N TYR A 397 -2.48 19.94 -11.20
CA TYR A 397 -3.02 19.53 -12.50
C TYR A 397 -3.84 18.26 -12.34
N TYR A 398 -5.08 18.28 -12.82
CA TYR A 398 -5.93 17.10 -12.93
C TYR A 398 -6.49 17.01 -14.34
N THR A 399 -6.75 15.78 -14.77
CA THR A 399 -7.28 15.43 -16.09
C THR A 399 -8.50 14.55 -15.95
N ASP A 400 -9.42 14.66 -16.91
CA ASP A 400 -10.53 13.72 -17.12
C ASP A 400 -10.40 13.00 -18.47
N LEU A 401 -9.23 13.11 -19.12
CA LEU A 401 -8.95 12.60 -20.47
C LEU A 401 -7.76 11.63 -20.52
N PHE A 402 -7.28 11.13 -19.38
CA PHE A 402 -6.20 10.14 -19.39
C PHE A 402 -6.68 8.85 -20.06
N ASN A 403 -5.86 8.32 -20.97
CA ASN A 403 -6.26 7.26 -21.90
C ASN A 403 -5.07 6.38 -22.31
N GLY A 404 -5.38 5.32 -23.05
CA GLY A 404 -4.42 4.33 -23.53
C GLY A 404 -4.44 3.04 -22.72
N THR A 405 -3.60 2.08 -23.11
CA THR A 405 -3.31 0.93 -22.23
C THR A 405 -2.67 1.37 -20.91
N SER A 406 -2.10 2.58 -20.87
CA SER A 406 -1.52 3.20 -19.67
C SER A 406 -2.52 3.72 -18.66
N SER A 407 -3.79 3.93 -19.05
CA SER A 407 -4.85 4.15 -18.06
C SER A 407 -5.46 2.82 -17.59
N ALA A 408 -5.31 1.76 -18.39
CA ALA A 408 -5.86 0.45 -18.08
C ALA A 408 -4.96 -0.38 -17.14
N ALA A 409 -3.65 -0.40 -17.36
CA ALA A 409 -2.69 -1.15 -16.57
C ALA A 409 -2.61 -0.74 -15.08
N PRO A 410 -2.64 0.54 -14.67
CA PRO A 410 -2.70 0.92 -13.25
C PRO A 410 -3.97 0.42 -12.56
N MET A 411 -5.08 0.21 -13.31
CA MET A 411 -6.27 -0.41 -12.72
C MET A 411 -6.02 -1.85 -12.27
N ILE A 412 -5.25 -2.60 -13.07
CA ILE A 412 -4.89 -3.98 -12.74
C ILE A 412 -3.83 -4.01 -11.65
N ALA A 413 -2.85 -3.10 -11.67
CA ALA A 413 -1.84 -2.99 -10.63
C ALA A 413 -2.46 -2.64 -9.27
N GLY A 414 -3.38 -1.67 -9.23
CA GLY A 414 -4.13 -1.32 -8.03
C GLY A 414 -5.02 -2.48 -7.54
N ALA A 415 -5.73 -3.17 -8.44
CA ALA A 415 -6.51 -4.36 -8.09
C ALA A 415 -5.63 -5.48 -7.51
N ALA A 416 -4.44 -5.71 -8.07
CA ALA A 416 -3.49 -6.68 -7.55
C ALA A 416 -2.99 -6.29 -6.14
N ALA A 417 -2.65 -5.03 -5.92
CA ALA A 417 -2.22 -4.52 -4.61
C ALA A 417 -3.31 -4.65 -3.55
N ILE A 418 -4.58 -4.42 -3.91
CA ILE A 418 -5.73 -4.66 -3.04
C ILE A 418 -5.83 -6.14 -2.64
N LEU A 419 -5.75 -7.06 -3.61
CA LEU A 419 -5.86 -8.49 -3.32
C LEU A 419 -4.72 -8.99 -2.43
N GLU A 420 -3.48 -8.58 -2.71
CA GLU A 420 -2.32 -8.91 -1.88
C GLU A 420 -2.40 -8.25 -0.50
N GLY A 421 -2.88 -7.01 -0.41
CA GLY A 421 -3.08 -6.32 0.86
C GLY A 421 -4.09 -7.04 1.75
N VAL A 422 -5.22 -7.48 1.17
CA VAL A 422 -6.20 -8.31 1.88
C VAL A 422 -5.59 -9.66 2.24
N GLN A 423 -4.96 -10.37 1.31
CA GLN A 423 -4.28 -11.65 1.56
C GLN A 423 -3.32 -11.55 2.77
N ALA A 424 -2.50 -10.50 2.81
CA ALA A 424 -1.55 -10.25 3.89
C ALA A 424 -2.25 -9.90 5.22
N ALA A 425 -3.30 -9.07 5.18
CA ALA A 425 -4.08 -8.71 6.36
C ALA A 425 -4.76 -9.92 7.02
N CYS A 426 -5.05 -10.96 6.23
CA CYS A 426 -5.67 -12.19 6.70
C CYS A 426 -4.65 -13.26 7.06
N GLY A 427 -3.35 -12.91 7.18
CA GLY A 427 -2.31 -13.88 7.55
C GLY A 427 -1.94 -14.88 6.45
N GLY A 428 -2.47 -14.69 5.25
CA GLY A 428 -2.18 -15.47 4.07
C GLY A 428 -0.73 -15.31 3.59
N SER A 429 -0.21 -16.33 2.91
CA SER A 429 1.03 -16.18 2.16
C SER A 429 0.78 -15.40 0.87
N PRO A 430 1.75 -14.62 0.36
CA PRO A 430 1.58 -13.89 -0.90
C PRO A 430 1.09 -14.78 -2.04
N LEU A 431 0.18 -14.28 -2.87
CA LEU A 431 -0.28 -15.02 -4.03
C LEU A 431 0.86 -15.09 -5.05
N THR A 432 0.94 -16.19 -5.79
CA THR A 432 1.84 -16.23 -6.95
C THR A 432 1.26 -15.40 -8.10
N PRO A 433 2.10 -14.90 -9.03
CA PRO A 433 1.62 -14.19 -10.22
C PRO A 433 0.58 -14.98 -11.04
N ALA A 434 0.70 -16.30 -11.06
CA ALA A 434 -0.27 -17.16 -11.75
C ALA A 434 -1.61 -17.25 -10.99
N GLU A 435 -1.59 -17.43 -9.67
CA GLU A 435 -2.80 -17.50 -8.85
C GLU A 435 -3.58 -16.18 -8.89
N LEU A 436 -2.89 -15.05 -8.70
CA LEU A 436 -3.53 -13.73 -8.73
C LEU A 436 -4.15 -13.44 -10.11
N ARG A 437 -3.42 -13.73 -11.20
CA ARG A 437 -3.96 -13.62 -12.56
C ARG A 437 -5.20 -14.49 -12.74
N ASP A 438 -5.14 -15.76 -12.32
CA ASP A 438 -6.24 -16.70 -12.50
C ASP A 438 -7.48 -16.25 -11.71
N ILE A 439 -7.30 -15.68 -10.51
CA ILE A 439 -8.38 -15.03 -9.74
C ILE A 439 -8.98 -13.90 -10.57
N LEU A 440 -8.19 -12.88 -10.94
CA LEU A 440 -8.69 -11.70 -11.66
C LEU A 440 -9.36 -12.04 -12.99
N VAL A 441 -8.82 -13.00 -13.75
CA VAL A 441 -9.37 -13.44 -15.04
C VAL A 441 -10.67 -14.23 -14.85
N SER A 442 -10.74 -15.11 -13.84
CA SER A 442 -11.91 -15.98 -13.66
C SER A 442 -13.10 -15.25 -13.04
N THR A 443 -12.86 -14.20 -12.25
CA THR A 443 -13.91 -13.41 -11.59
C THR A 443 -14.27 -12.15 -12.37
N GLY A 444 -13.40 -11.68 -13.26
CA GLY A 444 -13.59 -10.43 -13.99
C GLY A 444 -14.86 -10.40 -14.86
N SER A 445 -15.40 -9.20 -15.00
CA SER A 445 -16.50 -8.87 -15.90
C SER A 445 -16.11 -9.14 -17.36
N PRO A 446 -16.83 -10.01 -18.08
CA PRO A 446 -16.46 -10.40 -19.44
C PRO A 446 -16.38 -9.23 -20.43
N GLN A 447 -15.43 -9.33 -21.35
CA GLN A 447 -15.32 -8.44 -22.51
C GLN A 447 -16.61 -8.46 -23.33
N VAL A 448 -17.00 -7.29 -23.85
CA VAL A 448 -18.15 -7.15 -24.75
C VAL A 448 -17.67 -6.93 -26.18
N ALA A 449 -18.45 -7.42 -27.16
CA ALA A 449 -18.16 -7.17 -28.56
C ALA A 449 -18.34 -5.68 -28.90
N GLY A 450 -17.37 -5.10 -29.60
CA GLY A 450 -17.42 -3.74 -30.13
C GLY A 450 -17.10 -3.69 -31.62
N PRO A 451 -16.93 -2.49 -32.19
CA PRO A 451 -16.58 -2.32 -33.59
C PRO A 451 -15.18 -2.86 -33.94
N TYR A 452 -14.28 -2.94 -32.96
CA TYR A 452 -12.93 -3.46 -33.12
C TYR A 452 -12.82 -4.86 -32.48
N PRO A 453 -12.70 -5.93 -33.28
CA PRO A 453 -12.59 -7.30 -32.76
C PRO A 453 -11.19 -7.54 -32.18
N GLY A 454 -11.05 -8.52 -31.28
CA GLY A 454 -9.79 -8.90 -30.66
C GLY A 454 -9.94 -9.09 -29.16
N ASN A 455 -9.20 -10.05 -28.58
CA ASN A 455 -9.25 -10.32 -27.15
C ASN A 455 -8.40 -9.30 -26.37
N ILE A 456 -9.00 -8.73 -25.33
CA ILE A 456 -8.31 -7.92 -24.32
C ILE A 456 -8.62 -8.40 -22.89
N GLY A 457 -9.21 -9.58 -22.73
CA GLY A 457 -9.52 -10.14 -21.42
C GLY A 457 -10.71 -9.48 -20.70
N PRO A 458 -11.11 -9.97 -19.52
CA PRO A 458 -12.15 -9.35 -18.71
C PRO A 458 -11.63 -8.15 -17.89
N ARG A 459 -12.54 -7.28 -17.45
CA ARG A 459 -12.24 -6.19 -16.50
C ARG A 459 -12.37 -6.73 -15.06
N PRO A 460 -11.46 -6.43 -14.12
CA PRO A 460 -11.56 -6.94 -12.76
C PRO A 460 -12.92 -6.68 -12.10
N ASP A 461 -13.32 -7.61 -11.25
CA ASP A 461 -14.42 -7.48 -10.30
C ASP A 461 -13.85 -7.82 -8.92
N LEU A 462 -13.48 -6.79 -8.14
CA LEU A 462 -12.82 -6.98 -6.85
C LEU A 462 -13.74 -7.63 -5.82
N ALA A 463 -15.05 -7.38 -5.86
CA ALA A 463 -15.97 -8.06 -4.94
C ALA A 463 -15.98 -9.57 -5.19
N ALA A 464 -16.02 -9.99 -6.45
CA ALA A 464 -15.95 -11.41 -6.80
C ALA A 464 -14.55 -12.01 -6.55
N ALA A 465 -13.47 -11.26 -6.82
CA ALA A 465 -12.10 -11.70 -6.56
C ALA A 465 -11.81 -11.88 -5.06
N LEU A 466 -12.23 -10.93 -4.23
CA LEU A 466 -12.02 -10.98 -2.78
C LEU A 466 -12.74 -12.15 -2.12
N ALA A 467 -13.88 -12.58 -2.66
CA ALA A 467 -14.58 -13.78 -2.19
C ALA A 467 -13.81 -15.10 -2.42
N LEU A 468 -12.75 -15.09 -3.25
CA LEU A 468 -11.83 -16.23 -3.42
C LEU A 468 -10.59 -16.13 -2.53
N VAL A 469 -10.27 -14.92 -2.05
CA VAL A 469 -9.11 -14.64 -1.19
C VAL A 469 -9.51 -14.75 0.30
N ASP A 470 -10.74 -14.36 0.63
CA ASP A 470 -11.35 -14.50 1.96
C ASP A 470 -12.41 -15.60 1.95
N VAL A 471 -12.00 -16.84 2.22
CA VAL A 471 -12.89 -18.01 2.21
C VAL A 471 -13.30 -18.34 3.63
N ASP A 472 -14.60 -18.31 3.91
CA ASP A 472 -15.24 -18.91 5.09
C ASP A 472 -15.17 -20.44 4.96
N ASN A 473 -14.13 -21.06 5.53
CA ASN A 473 -13.85 -22.48 5.30
C ASN A 473 -14.81 -23.42 6.05
N ASP A 474 -15.48 -22.95 7.09
CA ASP A 474 -16.37 -23.76 7.93
C ASP A 474 -17.87 -23.39 7.81
N ALA A 475 -18.17 -22.34 7.05
CA ALA A 475 -19.47 -21.81 6.69
C ALA A 475 -20.30 -21.25 7.85
N ASP A 476 -19.68 -20.66 8.88
CA ASP A 476 -20.38 -20.02 9.99
C ASP A 476 -20.80 -18.55 9.73
N GLY A 477 -20.34 -17.97 8.62
CA GLY A 477 -20.63 -16.60 8.20
C GLY A 477 -19.57 -15.58 8.61
N PHE A 478 -18.52 -16.02 9.29
CA PHE A 478 -17.25 -15.31 9.44
C PHE A 478 -16.20 -16.01 8.58
N ALA A 479 -15.28 -15.23 8.05
CA ALA A 479 -14.12 -15.72 7.32
C ALA A 479 -12.88 -15.15 7.99
N GLU A 480 -11.69 -15.69 7.71
CA GLU A 480 -10.44 -15.25 8.33
C GLU A 480 -10.27 -13.72 8.29
N CYS A 481 -10.57 -13.07 7.16
CA CYS A 481 -10.49 -11.61 7.04
C CYS A 481 -11.66 -10.84 7.69
N ALA A 482 -12.79 -11.51 7.93
CA ALA A 482 -13.95 -10.93 8.63
C ALA A 482 -13.79 -10.96 10.15
N GLY A 483 -12.64 -11.42 10.65
CA GLY A 483 -12.30 -11.49 12.07
C GLY A 483 -12.50 -12.88 12.65
N ASP A 484 -12.70 -13.91 11.83
CA ASP A 484 -12.68 -15.29 12.30
C ASP A 484 -11.30 -15.64 12.88
N CYS A 485 -11.31 -16.18 14.08
CA CYS A 485 -10.14 -16.57 14.83
C CYS A 485 -9.79 -18.05 14.70
N ASP A 486 -10.71 -18.88 14.21
CA ASP A 486 -10.49 -20.27 13.82
C ASP A 486 -11.48 -20.66 12.71
N ASP A 487 -11.20 -20.17 11.49
CA ASP A 487 -11.98 -20.37 10.25
C ASP A 487 -12.12 -21.87 9.83
N GLY A 488 -11.52 -22.79 10.59
CA GLY A 488 -11.73 -24.23 10.44
C GLY A 488 -12.76 -24.82 11.41
N ALA A 489 -13.37 -23.99 12.27
CA ALA A 489 -14.24 -24.38 13.36
C ALA A 489 -15.47 -23.45 13.47
N SER A 490 -16.59 -23.87 12.87
CA SER A 490 -17.85 -23.11 12.72
C SER A 490 -18.56 -22.69 14.02
N SER A 491 -17.92 -22.93 15.15
CA SER A 491 -18.34 -22.59 16.50
C SER A 491 -17.42 -21.55 17.12
N THR A 492 -16.41 -21.04 16.41
CA THR A 492 -15.32 -20.25 16.98
C THR A 492 -15.10 -18.98 16.17
N TYR A 493 -15.81 -17.92 16.51
CA TYR A 493 -15.81 -16.65 15.77
C TYR A 493 -16.23 -15.50 16.70
N PRO A 494 -16.02 -14.22 16.32
CA PRO A 494 -16.42 -13.10 17.17
C PRO A 494 -17.92 -13.10 17.48
N GLY A 495 -18.26 -13.23 18.77
CA GLY A 495 -19.65 -13.30 19.23
C GLY A 495 -20.33 -14.65 19.00
N ALA A 496 -19.56 -15.72 18.76
CA ALA A 496 -20.09 -17.08 18.74
C ALA A 496 -20.76 -17.47 20.07
N VAL A 497 -21.67 -18.43 19.98
CA VAL A 497 -22.32 -18.99 21.17
C VAL A 497 -21.31 -19.84 21.93
N GLU A 498 -21.09 -19.53 23.20
CA GLU A 498 -20.26 -20.34 24.09
C GLU A 498 -20.84 -21.74 24.30
N VAL A 499 -20.02 -22.77 24.12
CA VAL A 499 -20.36 -24.16 24.45
C VAL A 499 -19.41 -24.71 25.52
N ASN A 500 -19.92 -25.58 26.40
CA ASN A 500 -19.11 -26.17 27.46
C ASN A 500 -18.25 -27.34 26.93
N ASP A 501 -17.31 -27.03 26.03
CA ASP A 501 -16.35 -27.97 25.44
C ASP A 501 -14.89 -27.73 25.90
N GLY A 502 -14.67 -26.61 26.61
CA GLY A 502 -13.38 -26.21 27.15
C GLY A 502 -12.50 -25.43 26.18
N LEU A 503 -13.05 -25.02 25.03
CA LEU A 503 -12.47 -24.05 24.10
C LEU A 503 -13.05 -22.65 24.37
N ASP A 504 -12.43 -21.63 23.79
CA ASP A 504 -12.93 -20.26 23.76
C ASP A 504 -13.55 -20.05 22.38
N ASN A 505 -14.87 -20.01 22.32
CA ASN A 505 -15.61 -19.90 21.06
C ASN A 505 -15.68 -18.45 20.55
N GLN A 506 -15.32 -17.46 21.36
CA GLN A 506 -15.41 -16.03 21.01
C GLN A 506 -14.06 -15.39 20.68
N CYS A 507 -13.13 -16.18 20.19
CA CYS A 507 -11.77 -15.83 19.82
C CYS A 507 -10.76 -15.69 20.97
N PRO A 508 -9.64 -16.46 20.93
CA PRO A 508 -8.64 -16.47 21.97
C PRO A 508 -8.07 -15.08 22.29
N GLY A 509 -8.21 -14.64 23.55
CA GLY A 509 -7.55 -13.44 24.07
C GLY A 509 -8.45 -12.23 24.29
N GLU A 510 -9.74 -12.32 23.95
CA GLU A 510 -10.74 -11.43 24.52
C GLU A 510 -10.87 -11.68 26.04
N SER A 511 -11.16 -10.64 26.83
CA SER A 511 -11.22 -10.78 28.28
C SER A 511 -12.49 -11.51 28.71
N GLY A 512 -12.40 -12.83 28.83
CA GLY A 512 -13.44 -13.71 29.33
C GLY A 512 -13.31 -15.10 28.70
N PHE A 513 -13.71 -16.13 29.45
CA PHE A 513 -14.08 -17.47 28.93
C PHE A 513 -12.93 -18.49 28.72
N GLY A 514 -13.23 -19.73 29.08
CA GLY A 514 -12.30 -20.86 29.18
C GLY A 514 -12.66 -21.85 30.31
N SER A 515 -12.97 -23.10 29.95
CA SER A 515 -13.23 -24.30 30.75
C SER A 515 -14.58 -24.41 31.49
N ALA A 516 -15.39 -23.35 31.57
CA ALA A 516 -16.69 -23.38 32.24
C ALA A 516 -17.59 -22.23 31.76
N ASP A 517 -18.05 -22.32 30.53
CA ASP A 517 -18.64 -21.16 29.83
C ASP A 517 -20.19 -21.17 29.86
N GLU A 518 -20.84 -22.35 29.93
CA GLU A 518 -22.28 -22.50 30.26
C GLU A 518 -22.52 -23.57 31.34
N THR A 519 -23.51 -23.37 32.22
CA THR A 519 -23.92 -24.45 33.14
C THR A 519 -24.73 -25.52 32.43
N THR A 520 -24.16 -26.70 32.31
CA THR A 520 -24.85 -27.87 31.74
C THR A 520 -25.65 -28.64 32.79
N GLY A 521 -26.81 -29.15 32.37
CA GLY A 521 -27.74 -29.94 33.17
C GLY A 521 -28.86 -29.13 33.83
N ASP A 522 -29.79 -29.82 34.48
CA ASP A 522 -30.99 -29.18 35.01
C ASP A 522 -30.68 -28.30 36.24
N SER A 523 -30.92 -27.00 36.12
CA SER A 523 -30.94 -26.06 37.25
C SER A 523 -32.36 -25.96 37.82
N GLY A 524 -32.52 -26.11 39.14
CA GLY A 524 -33.84 -26.12 39.75
C GLY A 524 -33.88 -26.43 41.24
N PHE A 525 -35.12 -26.49 41.74
CA PHE A 525 -35.44 -26.91 43.10
C PHE A 525 -35.59 -28.43 43.15
N HIS A 526 -34.47 -29.13 43.27
CA HIS A 526 -34.42 -30.58 43.15
C HIS A 526 -34.74 -31.34 44.44
N ASN A 527 -34.65 -30.67 45.60
CA ASN A 527 -34.86 -31.28 46.91
C ASN A 527 -36.31 -31.11 47.39
N PRO A 528 -37.14 -32.17 47.45
CA PRO A 528 -38.53 -32.04 47.88
C PRO A 528 -38.69 -31.66 49.37
N ALA A 529 -37.65 -31.89 50.17
CA ALA A 529 -37.61 -31.58 51.60
C ALA A 529 -37.10 -30.16 51.91
N ASP A 530 -36.35 -29.54 50.99
CA ASP A 530 -35.91 -28.14 51.10
C ASP A 530 -36.30 -27.37 49.84
N LYS A 531 -37.44 -26.65 49.94
CA LYS A 531 -37.99 -25.86 48.83
C LYS A 531 -37.32 -24.50 48.66
N ALA A 532 -36.37 -24.15 49.51
CA ALA A 532 -35.62 -22.89 49.43
C ALA A 532 -34.28 -23.05 48.69
N GLU A 533 -33.87 -24.28 48.38
CA GLU A 533 -32.59 -24.57 47.72
C GLU A 533 -32.76 -24.63 46.20
N TYR A 534 -32.23 -23.62 45.50
CA TYR A 534 -32.05 -23.65 44.04
C TYR A 534 -30.64 -24.11 43.73
N SER A 535 -30.50 -25.12 42.88
CA SER A 535 -29.22 -25.82 42.67
C SER A 535 -29.02 -26.26 41.22
N TRP A 536 -27.76 -26.48 40.84
CA TRP A 536 -27.34 -26.96 39.53
C TRP A 536 -26.16 -27.92 39.67
N PRO A 537 -25.84 -28.72 38.64
CA PRO A 537 -24.62 -29.52 38.63
C PRO A 537 -23.37 -28.64 38.71
N ALA A 538 -22.40 -29.04 39.53
CA ALA A 538 -21.10 -28.37 39.55
C ALA A 538 -20.41 -28.55 38.18
N GLN A 539 -19.95 -27.44 37.62
CA GLN A 539 -19.25 -27.41 36.34
C GLN A 539 -17.75 -27.66 36.57
N PRO A 540 -17.08 -28.45 35.71
CA PRO A 540 -15.63 -28.61 35.76
C PRO A 540 -14.93 -27.25 35.77
N GLY A 541 -13.88 -27.09 36.58
CA GLY A 541 -13.08 -25.85 36.62
C GLY A 541 -13.70 -24.65 37.34
N ALA A 542 -15.04 -24.55 37.41
CA ALA A 542 -15.73 -23.45 38.07
C ALA A 542 -15.51 -23.45 39.60
N THR A 543 -15.14 -22.29 40.14
CA THR A 543 -14.89 -22.05 41.58
C THR A 543 -15.88 -21.06 42.19
N GLY A 544 -16.72 -20.45 41.36
CA GLY A 544 -17.71 -19.46 41.74
C GLY A 544 -18.78 -19.33 40.67
N TYR A 545 -19.97 -18.94 41.09
CA TYR A 545 -21.16 -18.77 40.26
C TYR A 545 -21.90 -17.50 40.64
N GLN A 546 -22.61 -16.95 39.67
CA GLN A 546 -23.60 -15.91 39.87
C GLN A 546 -24.99 -16.46 39.54
N VAL A 547 -25.98 -16.11 40.35
CA VAL A 547 -27.38 -16.52 40.16
C VAL A 547 -28.26 -15.28 40.14
N GLU A 548 -29.21 -15.25 39.23
CA GLU A 548 -30.23 -14.22 39.15
C GLU A 548 -31.61 -14.81 39.26
N ARG A 549 -32.49 -14.07 39.93
CA ARG A 549 -33.93 -14.29 39.94
C ARG A 549 -34.64 -13.06 39.41
N SER A 550 -35.67 -13.24 38.59
CA SER A 550 -36.53 -12.17 38.10
C SER A 550 -38.03 -12.51 38.19
N THR A 551 -38.88 -11.49 38.27
CA THR A 551 -40.34 -11.64 38.07
C THR A 551 -40.75 -11.62 36.59
N SER A 552 -39.79 -11.39 35.69
CA SER A 552 -39.98 -11.33 34.24
C SER A 552 -39.16 -12.45 33.58
N PRO A 553 -39.71 -13.20 32.60
CA PRO A 553 -38.94 -14.22 31.88
C PRO A 553 -37.77 -13.64 31.07
N GLU A 554 -37.83 -12.35 30.74
CA GLU A 554 -36.78 -11.60 30.04
C GLU A 554 -35.76 -10.96 31.00
N PHE A 555 -35.86 -11.22 32.31
CA PHE A 555 -34.95 -10.67 33.32
C PHE A 555 -34.90 -9.12 33.36
N SER A 556 -36.00 -8.47 32.96
CA SER A 556 -36.10 -7.01 32.84
C SER A 556 -36.65 -6.28 34.08
N ALA A 557 -37.19 -7.01 35.06
CA ALA A 557 -37.78 -6.41 36.26
C ALA A 557 -37.74 -7.34 37.48
N GLY A 558 -37.81 -6.77 38.69
CA GLY A 558 -37.93 -7.53 39.93
C GLY A 558 -36.73 -8.43 40.22
N CYS A 559 -35.53 -7.97 39.87
CA CYS A 559 -34.30 -8.75 39.91
C CYS A 559 -33.71 -8.90 41.32
N THR A 560 -33.11 -10.06 41.59
CA THR A 560 -32.28 -10.33 42.77
C THR A 560 -31.09 -11.16 42.33
N ARG A 561 -29.89 -10.84 42.82
CA ARG A 561 -28.64 -11.47 42.41
C ARG A 561 -27.88 -12.02 43.61
N TRP A 562 -27.23 -13.16 43.43
CA TRP A 562 -26.35 -13.81 44.40
C TRP A 562 -25.04 -14.21 43.73
N ASP A 563 -23.94 -14.11 44.46
CA ASP A 563 -22.66 -14.76 44.12
C ASP A 563 -22.39 -15.88 45.13
N THR A 564 -21.98 -17.05 44.66
CA THR A 564 -21.75 -18.24 45.51
C THR A 564 -20.53 -19.02 45.03
N ALA A 565 -19.78 -19.62 45.95
CA ALA A 565 -18.68 -20.54 45.62
C ALA A 565 -19.16 -21.98 45.38
N GLY A 566 -20.41 -22.29 45.70
CA GLY A 566 -21.01 -23.62 45.54
C GLY A 566 -22.05 -23.65 44.42
N SER A 567 -22.51 -24.85 44.05
CA SER A 567 -23.50 -25.04 42.99
C SER A 567 -24.96 -24.95 43.47
N SER A 568 -25.21 -24.14 44.51
CA SER A 568 -26.54 -23.82 45.01
C SER A 568 -26.60 -22.47 45.72
N ILE A 569 -27.81 -21.91 45.77
CA ILE A 569 -28.17 -20.75 46.60
C ILE A 569 -29.43 -21.06 47.42
N ARG A 570 -29.63 -20.26 48.47
CA ARG A 570 -30.84 -20.32 49.30
C ARG A 570 -31.70 -19.08 49.07
N ASP A 571 -32.95 -19.30 48.65
CA ASP A 571 -33.97 -18.27 48.47
C ASP A 571 -35.21 -18.64 49.31
N ASP A 572 -35.27 -18.12 50.54
CA ASP A 572 -36.32 -18.46 51.51
C ASP A 572 -37.67 -17.74 51.24
N LEU A 573 -37.77 -16.99 50.13
CA LEU A 573 -38.99 -16.26 49.78
C LEU A 573 -39.89 -17.10 48.86
N ASN A 574 -41.17 -16.74 48.81
CA ASN A 574 -42.13 -17.33 47.88
C ASN A 574 -42.72 -16.24 46.98
N PRO A 575 -43.01 -16.54 45.69
CA PRO A 575 -43.72 -15.60 44.84
C PRO A 575 -45.13 -15.34 45.39
N ALA A 576 -45.60 -14.11 45.24
CA ALA A 576 -46.99 -13.77 45.55
C ALA A 576 -47.95 -14.57 44.66
N LEU A 577 -49.20 -14.75 45.11
CA LEU A 577 -50.23 -15.44 44.33
C LEU A 577 -50.36 -14.82 42.93
N GLY A 578 -50.18 -15.65 41.89
CA GLY A 578 -50.25 -15.23 40.49
C GLY A 578 -48.96 -14.68 39.90
N VAL A 579 -47.85 -14.66 40.66
CA VAL A 579 -46.51 -14.28 40.18
C VAL A 579 -45.68 -15.53 39.94
N THR A 580 -44.88 -15.51 38.88
CA THR A 580 -43.86 -16.54 38.58
C THR A 580 -42.48 -15.91 38.73
N TRP A 581 -41.55 -16.66 39.33
CA TRP A 581 -40.14 -16.30 39.36
C TRP A 581 -39.35 -17.15 38.37
N TYR A 582 -38.38 -16.51 37.73
CA TYR A 582 -37.47 -17.10 36.77
C TYR A 582 -36.07 -17.03 37.34
N TYR A 583 -35.27 -18.08 37.14
CA TYR A 583 -33.91 -18.16 37.66
C TYR A 583 -32.94 -18.49 36.53
N LEU A 584 -31.75 -17.88 36.59
CA LEU A 584 -30.60 -18.18 35.75
C LEU A 584 -29.36 -18.25 36.63
N ASN A 585 -28.39 -19.06 36.23
CA ASN A 585 -27.10 -19.17 36.89
C ASN A 585 -25.99 -19.25 35.84
N ARG A 586 -24.83 -18.72 36.17
CA ARG A 586 -23.62 -18.79 35.35
C ARG A 586 -22.38 -18.98 36.20
N PRO A 587 -21.32 -19.60 35.69
CA PRO A 587 -19.99 -19.53 36.29
C PRO A 587 -19.51 -18.06 36.38
N LEU A 588 -18.73 -17.75 37.40
CA LEU A 588 -18.14 -16.42 37.62
C LEU A 588 -16.61 -16.48 37.71
N THR A 589 -16.07 -17.59 38.22
CA THR A 589 -14.62 -17.80 38.36
C THR A 589 -14.23 -19.23 37.98
N PRO A 590 -13.06 -19.46 37.34
CA PRO A 590 -12.03 -18.47 36.99
C PRO A 590 -12.46 -17.52 35.87
N ASN A 591 -13.43 -17.93 35.06
CA ASN A 591 -14.02 -17.14 33.99
C ASN A 591 -15.52 -16.92 34.27
N SER A 592 -16.03 -15.74 33.92
CA SER A 592 -17.48 -15.54 33.84
C SER A 592 -18.01 -16.47 32.75
N GLY A 593 -19.22 -17.00 32.86
CA GLY A 593 -19.90 -17.72 31.77
C GLY A 593 -21.10 -16.93 31.22
N SER A 594 -21.83 -17.54 30.28
CA SER A 594 -23.07 -17.03 29.70
C SER A 594 -24.28 -17.21 30.64
N TRP A 595 -25.33 -16.40 30.45
CA TRP A 595 -26.65 -16.59 31.07
C TRP A 595 -27.55 -17.57 30.30
N GLY A 596 -27.01 -18.23 29.27
CA GLY A 596 -27.69 -19.21 28.44
C GLY A 596 -28.70 -18.61 27.45
N LEU A 597 -29.31 -19.46 26.64
CA LEU A 597 -30.19 -19.05 25.54
C LEU A 597 -31.66 -18.84 25.98
N ASN A 598 -32.35 -17.91 25.33
CA ASN A 598 -33.81 -17.81 25.40
C ASN A 598 -34.49 -18.87 24.51
N SER A 599 -35.84 -18.88 24.49
CA SER A 599 -36.59 -19.85 23.68
C SER A 599 -36.44 -19.66 22.16
N SER A 600 -35.85 -18.56 21.68
CA SER A 600 -35.51 -18.35 20.28
C SER A 600 -34.07 -18.74 19.93
N GLY A 601 -33.31 -19.30 20.89
CA GLY A 601 -31.92 -19.68 20.69
C GLY A 601 -30.95 -18.50 20.74
N THR A 602 -31.39 -17.33 21.19
CA THR A 602 -30.55 -16.12 21.31
C THR A 602 -29.93 -16.05 22.69
N GLU A 603 -28.64 -15.76 22.76
CA GLU A 603 -27.94 -15.58 24.04
C GLU A 603 -28.54 -14.41 24.84
N ARG A 604 -28.71 -14.63 26.15
CA ARG A 604 -29.20 -13.59 27.06
C ARG A 604 -28.04 -12.69 27.50
N LEU A 605 -27.97 -11.50 26.92
CA LEU A 605 -27.04 -10.44 27.32
C LEU A 605 -27.73 -9.41 28.23
N GLY A 606 -26.96 -8.80 29.13
CA GLY A 606 -27.47 -7.71 29.98
C GLY A 606 -28.69 -8.10 30.80
N THR A 607 -28.72 -9.30 31.39
CA THR A 607 -29.80 -9.67 32.30
C THR A 607 -29.71 -8.81 33.56
N CYS A 608 -30.87 -8.36 34.06
CA CYS A 608 -30.95 -7.58 35.30
C CYS A 608 -29.98 -6.39 35.35
N LEU A 609 -29.86 -5.61 34.26
CA LEU A 609 -29.09 -4.36 34.21
C LEU A 609 -29.48 -3.47 35.39
N GLN A 610 -28.49 -3.10 36.21
CA GLN A 610 -28.60 -2.01 37.18
C GLN A 610 -27.82 -0.80 36.70
#